data_AF-A0A956LHE3-F1
#
_entry.id   AF-A0A956LHE3-F1
#
_cell.length_a   1.000
_cell.length_b   1.000
_cell.length_c   1.000
_cell.angle_alpha   90.00
_cell.angle_beta   90.00
_cell.angle_gamma   90.00
#
_symmetry.space_group_name_H-M   'P 1'
#
loop_
_entity.id
_entity.type
_entity.pdbx_description
1 polymer ?
#
loop_
_entity_poly.entity_id
_entity_poly.type
_entity_poly.pdbx_seq_one_letter_code
_entity_poly.pdbx_strand_id
1 'polypeptide(L)'
;MKTNSKLLSFLVFACASSLALSACGDSKSSETANSSDSAANDDDDDDDDATGNSSATSTTGGTTAPTAGETDSGTAGPTTDDPTATTGCEFICKPDMEGVKECDIWAQDCPDGEKCMPWDDQGGGYWNATKCSPVADSPGQSGDECTVEGSAVSGVDDCDKGLLCWFVNEENVGTCLDMCTGSQENAQCPIGQVCDISNDGVLILCLHTCNPIVVDCPEGQICFPTSTDDGKFICDFDASGDQGVYGDPCEFINVCDPGLFCADAASVPGCVDSLGCCTPFCDTENPVCPDQDQGVECVKWHEPGTEPPGLENIGVCIIPA
;
A
#
# COMPACT_ATOMS: atom_id res chain seq x y z
N MET A 1 43.88 6.67 54.02
CA MET A 1 43.85 5.21 54.21
C MET A 1 43.34 4.58 52.91
N LYS A 2 44.24 3.82 52.25
CA LYS A 2 44.06 2.84 51.16
C LYS A 2 43.30 3.24 49.87
N THR A 3 44.13 3.65 48.90
CA THR A 3 44.06 3.33 47.46
C THR A 3 44.34 1.83 47.18
N ASN A 4 43.78 1.30 46.08
CA ASN A 4 44.22 0.16 45.23
C ASN A 4 43.27 0.16 44.01
N SER A 5 43.61 0.39 42.73
CA SER A 5 44.73 0.00 41.84
C SER A 5 44.84 -1.50 41.56
N LYS A 6 44.64 -1.85 40.26
CA LYS A 6 45.21 -2.92 39.41
C LYS A 6 44.14 -3.55 38.50
N LEU A 7 44.36 -3.97 37.25
CA LEU A 7 45.42 -3.80 36.25
C LEU A 7 44.96 -4.60 34.99
N LEU A 8 45.24 -4.06 33.79
CA LEU A 8 45.59 -4.71 32.50
C LEU A 8 45.07 -6.13 32.14
N SER A 9 44.62 -6.33 30.89
CA SER A 9 45.55 -6.72 29.80
C SER A 9 44.91 -6.67 28.40
N PHE A 10 45.56 -5.92 27.50
CA PHE A 10 45.48 -6.06 26.05
C PHE A 10 46.27 -7.31 25.60
N LEU A 11 45.83 -8.00 24.55
CA LEU A 11 46.69 -8.87 23.76
C LEU A 11 46.21 -8.89 22.30
N VAL A 12 47.07 -8.33 21.45
CA VAL A 12 47.06 -8.39 19.99
C VAL A 12 47.70 -9.71 19.58
N PHE A 13 47.11 -10.43 18.62
CA PHE A 13 47.84 -11.41 17.82
C PHE A 13 47.39 -11.34 16.36
N ALA A 14 48.37 -11.06 15.50
CA ALA A 14 48.29 -11.13 14.04
C ALA A 14 48.95 -12.43 13.57
N CYS A 15 48.40 -13.08 12.54
CA CYS A 15 49.04 -14.01 11.58
C CYS A 15 47.97 -14.34 10.51
N ALA A 16 48.02 -13.81 9.29
CA ALA A 16 48.83 -14.23 8.13
C ALA A 16 48.28 -15.49 7.38
N SER A 17 47.99 -15.27 6.10
CA SER A 17 47.36 -16.13 5.09
C SER A 17 48.12 -17.41 4.71
N SER A 18 47.41 -18.41 4.16
CA SER A 18 47.91 -19.39 3.17
C SER A 18 46.76 -20.13 2.46
N LEU A 19 46.70 -20.02 1.14
CA LEU A 19 45.93 -20.86 0.21
C LEU A 19 46.53 -22.27 0.08
N ALA A 20 45.70 -23.29 -0.14
CA ALA A 20 46.04 -24.47 -0.94
C ALA A 20 44.78 -25.16 -1.51
N LEU A 21 44.72 -25.27 -2.84
CA LEU A 21 43.83 -26.17 -3.60
C LEU A 21 44.41 -27.61 -3.59
N SER A 22 43.55 -28.63 -3.51
CA SER A 22 43.72 -29.89 -4.26
C SER A 22 42.41 -30.67 -4.35
N ALA A 23 42.23 -31.40 -5.45
CA ALA A 23 41.00 -31.92 -6.02
C ALA A 23 40.79 -33.45 -5.85
N CYS A 24 39.64 -33.90 -6.38
CA CYS A 24 39.27 -35.23 -6.91
C CYS A 24 38.66 -36.29 -5.98
N GLY A 25 37.53 -36.88 -6.43
CA GLY A 25 37.30 -38.33 -6.29
C GLY A 25 35.84 -38.78 -6.16
N ASP A 26 35.18 -39.02 -7.29
CA ASP A 26 33.83 -39.55 -7.47
C ASP A 26 33.69 -41.05 -7.10
N SER A 27 32.44 -41.47 -6.82
CA SER A 27 31.76 -42.67 -7.34
C SER A 27 31.21 -43.75 -6.37
N LYS A 28 29.91 -43.99 -6.59
CA LYS A 28 29.12 -45.25 -6.56
C LYS A 28 28.35 -45.70 -5.31
N SER A 29 27.03 -45.54 -5.48
CA SER A 29 25.89 -46.40 -5.10
C SER A 29 26.18 -47.88 -4.86
N SER A 30 25.55 -48.45 -3.84
CA SER A 30 24.69 -49.65 -4.00
C SER A 30 23.77 -49.84 -2.79
N GLU A 31 22.54 -50.18 -3.12
CA GLU A 31 21.38 -50.49 -2.29
C GLU A 31 21.60 -51.62 -1.28
N THR A 32 20.80 -51.62 -0.21
CA THR A 32 20.35 -52.86 0.45
C THR A 32 18.92 -52.67 0.93
N ALA A 33 18.04 -53.53 0.41
CA ALA A 33 16.66 -53.70 0.80
C ALA A 33 16.53 -54.28 2.22
N ASN A 34 15.44 -53.97 2.91
CA ASN A 34 14.83 -54.94 3.82
C ASN A 34 13.31 -54.82 3.83
N SER A 35 12.69 -56.00 3.77
CA SER A 35 11.26 -56.25 3.76
C SER A 35 10.63 -56.14 5.16
N SER A 36 9.33 -55.85 5.11
CA SER A 36 8.21 -56.17 6.00
C SER A 36 8.46 -57.14 7.16
N ASP A 37 7.91 -56.86 8.35
CA ASP A 37 6.74 -57.60 8.81
C ASP A 37 6.03 -56.94 10.02
N SER A 38 4.81 -57.41 10.22
CA SER A 38 3.64 -56.85 10.88
C SER A 38 3.53 -57.11 12.38
N ALA A 39 2.76 -56.30 13.12
CA ALA A 39 1.94 -56.76 14.25
C ALA A 39 0.81 -55.76 14.56
N ALA A 40 -0.43 -56.24 14.42
CA ALA A 40 -1.67 -55.60 14.81
C ALA A 40 -2.00 -55.86 16.30
N ASN A 41 -2.86 -55.01 16.88
CA ASN A 41 -3.97 -55.33 17.80
C ASN A 41 -4.71 -54.03 18.18
N ASP A 42 -5.79 -53.74 17.44
CA ASP A 42 -7.21 -53.65 17.82
C ASP A 42 -7.69 -53.16 19.22
N ASP A 43 -8.79 -52.39 19.11
CA ASP A 43 -9.99 -52.16 19.98
C ASP A 43 -9.88 -51.20 21.19
N ASP A 44 -10.83 -50.31 21.51
CA ASP A 44 -12.10 -49.83 20.90
C ASP A 44 -12.66 -48.65 21.74
N ASP A 45 -13.70 -47.99 21.20
CA ASP A 45 -14.79 -47.22 21.85
C ASP A 45 -14.56 -45.77 22.37
N ASP A 46 -15.50 -44.81 22.25
CA ASP A 46 -16.68 -44.56 21.42
C ASP A 46 -17.21 -43.14 21.81
N ASP A 47 -18.26 -42.66 21.12
CA ASP A 47 -19.12 -41.47 21.35
C ASP A 47 -18.66 -40.10 20.78
N ASP A 48 -19.37 -39.60 19.76
CA ASP A 48 -20.59 -38.83 20.06
C ASP A 48 -21.51 -38.61 18.84
N ASP A 49 -22.80 -38.58 19.18
CA ASP A 49 -24.01 -38.74 18.36
C ASP A 49 -24.38 -37.51 17.51
N ALA A 50 -25.05 -37.80 16.40
CA ALA A 50 -25.67 -36.84 15.50
C ALA A 50 -27.18 -37.06 15.45
N THR A 51 -27.97 -36.06 15.84
CA THR A 51 -29.38 -35.97 15.42
C THR A 51 -29.80 -34.51 15.18
N GLY A 52 -30.25 -34.25 13.95
CA GLY A 52 -30.85 -32.97 13.55
C GLY A 52 -32.38 -32.93 13.73
N ASN A 53 -32.98 -31.77 13.45
CA ASN A 53 -33.99 -31.60 12.39
C ASN A 53 -34.70 -30.21 12.45
N SER A 54 -34.50 -29.44 11.38
CA SER A 54 -35.41 -28.62 10.55
C SER A 54 -36.72 -27.97 11.04
N SER A 55 -36.87 -26.72 10.55
CA SER A 55 -37.97 -26.13 9.73
C SER A 55 -39.11 -25.32 10.35
N ALA A 56 -39.23 -24.05 9.89
CA ALA A 56 -40.37 -23.48 9.14
C ALA A 56 -40.05 -22.00 8.77
N THR A 57 -39.92 -21.52 7.52
CA THR A 57 -40.85 -21.32 6.37
C THR A 57 -41.64 -19.98 6.36
N SER A 58 -41.67 -19.34 5.18
CA SER A 58 -42.56 -18.27 4.65
C SER A 58 -42.10 -16.81 4.83
N THR A 59 -42.16 -15.88 3.85
CA THR A 59 -43.08 -15.75 2.70
C THR A 59 -42.59 -14.73 1.64
N THR A 60 -43.21 -14.82 0.46
CA THR A 60 -42.98 -14.21 -0.86
C THR A 60 -43.62 -12.82 -1.08
N GLY A 61 -43.12 -12.07 -2.07
CA GLY A 61 -43.84 -11.01 -2.83
C GLY A 61 -42.89 -9.90 -3.30
N GLY A 62 -42.83 -9.41 -4.55
CA GLY A 62 -43.72 -9.50 -5.71
C GLY A 62 -43.96 -8.10 -6.31
N THR A 63 -43.07 -7.67 -7.22
CA THR A 63 -43.24 -6.84 -8.45
C THR A 63 -44.12 -5.56 -8.51
N THR A 64 -43.63 -4.61 -9.32
CA THR A 64 -44.30 -3.63 -10.24
C THR A 64 -44.45 -2.16 -9.84
N ALA A 65 -43.93 -1.30 -10.73
CA ALA A 65 -44.18 0.15 -10.88
C ALA A 65 -45.56 0.47 -11.47
N PRO A 66 -46.04 1.74 -11.34
CA PRO A 66 -46.26 2.55 -12.55
C PRO A 66 -46.01 4.09 -12.41
N THR A 67 -45.44 4.65 -13.48
CA THR A 67 -45.79 5.83 -14.32
C THR A 67 -46.64 7.03 -13.83
N ALA A 68 -46.02 8.21 -14.01
CA ALA A 68 -46.44 9.55 -14.51
C ALA A 68 -47.48 10.45 -13.81
N GLY A 69 -47.05 11.71 -13.63
CA GLY A 69 -47.64 12.88 -14.31
C GLY A 69 -48.28 13.97 -13.43
N GLU A 70 -47.68 15.17 -13.41
CA GLU A 70 -48.29 16.52 -13.57
C GLU A 70 -47.25 17.60 -13.12
N THR A 71 -46.71 18.49 -13.96
CA THR A 71 -47.22 19.69 -14.69
C THR A 71 -47.18 21.01 -13.88
N ASP A 72 -46.22 21.86 -14.26
CA ASP A 72 -46.30 23.31 -14.51
C ASP A 72 -46.12 24.39 -13.42
N SER A 73 -45.60 25.53 -13.92
CA SER A 73 -45.47 26.90 -13.40
C SER A 73 -44.19 27.17 -12.58
N GLY A 74 -43.31 28.12 -12.90
CA GLY A 74 -43.38 29.25 -13.82
C GLY A 74 -42.83 30.52 -13.13
N THR A 75 -41.87 31.19 -13.78
CA THR A 75 -41.57 32.64 -13.68
C THR A 75 -40.53 33.15 -12.65
N ALA A 76 -39.38 33.55 -13.22
CA ALA A 76 -38.57 34.78 -13.07
C ALA A 76 -38.24 35.37 -11.67
N GLY A 77 -36.95 35.71 -11.49
CA GLY A 77 -36.35 36.36 -10.30
C GLY A 77 -36.58 37.88 -10.23
N PRO A 78 -35.61 38.75 -9.85
CA PRO A 78 -34.32 38.59 -9.14
C PRO A 78 -34.28 39.46 -7.84
N THR A 79 -33.08 39.84 -7.36
CA THR A 79 -32.73 40.89 -6.35
C THR A 79 -32.66 40.43 -4.87
N THR A 80 -31.77 40.86 -3.97
CA THR A 80 -30.46 41.57 -3.90
C THR A 80 -30.04 41.52 -2.41
N ASP A 81 -28.74 41.36 -2.14
CA ASP A 81 -27.95 41.90 -1.01
C ASP A 81 -28.28 41.59 0.48
N ASP A 82 -27.43 40.72 1.06
CA ASP A 82 -26.55 40.91 2.26
C ASP A 82 -27.16 41.16 3.67
N PRO A 83 -26.44 40.97 4.81
CA PRO A 83 -25.45 39.98 5.27
C PRO A 83 -25.99 39.16 6.48
N THR A 84 -25.11 38.37 7.13
CA THR A 84 -25.24 37.65 8.43
C THR A 84 -25.52 36.15 8.36
N ALA A 85 -24.52 35.40 7.86
CA ALA A 85 -24.42 33.97 8.13
C ALA A 85 -23.95 33.75 9.58
N THR A 86 -24.91 33.69 10.50
CA THR A 86 -24.77 32.95 11.76
C THR A 86 -25.79 31.83 11.71
N THR A 87 -25.43 30.72 11.07
CA THR A 87 -26.28 29.52 11.07
C THR A 87 -25.59 28.48 11.91
N GLY A 88 -25.96 28.46 13.19
CA GLY A 88 -25.80 27.28 14.01
C GLY A 88 -26.63 26.14 13.40
N CYS A 89 -26.04 24.96 13.33
CA CYS A 89 -26.67 23.77 12.82
C CYS A 89 -27.67 23.24 13.87
N GLU A 90 -28.93 23.62 13.74
CA GLU A 90 -30.01 23.14 14.58
C GLU A 90 -30.58 21.86 13.93
N PHE A 91 -30.16 20.69 14.45
CA PHE A 91 -30.96 19.47 14.65
C PHE A 91 -30.40 18.13 14.13
N ILE A 92 -29.50 18.08 13.14
CA ILE A 92 -28.55 16.96 12.92
C ILE A 92 -27.34 17.56 12.18
N CYS A 93 -26.22 17.79 12.87
CA CYS A 93 -24.94 17.75 12.16
C CYS A 93 -24.76 16.28 11.80
N LYS A 94 -24.62 15.95 10.52
CA LYS A 94 -23.92 14.72 10.16
C LYS A 94 -22.62 14.79 10.98
N PRO A 95 -22.21 13.75 11.74
CA PRO A 95 -20.87 13.77 12.28
C PRO A 95 -19.99 13.86 11.03
N ASP A 96 -19.44 15.03 10.78
CA ASP A 96 -18.44 15.24 9.77
C ASP A 96 -17.23 14.47 10.29
N MET A 97 -17.22 13.17 10.01
CA MET A 97 -16.04 12.31 10.16
C MET A 97 -15.04 12.60 9.03
N GLU A 98 -15.05 13.83 8.50
CA GLU A 98 -14.00 14.35 7.66
C GLU A 98 -12.97 14.94 8.62
N GLY A 99 -11.74 14.41 8.60
CA GLY A 99 -10.68 14.88 9.48
C GLY A 99 -10.47 16.39 9.37
N VAL A 100 -10.03 17.00 10.48
CA VAL A 100 -9.86 18.46 10.54
C VAL A 100 -8.81 18.90 9.51
N LYS A 101 -9.20 19.75 8.56
CA LYS A 101 -8.28 20.40 7.62
C LYS A 101 -8.00 21.82 8.10
N GLU A 102 -6.98 22.00 8.93
CA GLU A 102 -6.61 23.32 9.47
C GLU A 102 -5.89 24.20 8.44
N CYS A 103 -5.28 23.57 7.42
CA CYS A 103 -4.54 24.22 6.35
C CYS A 103 -4.74 23.47 5.02
N ASP A 104 -4.53 24.19 3.92
CA ASP A 104 -4.51 23.62 2.57
C ASP A 104 -3.10 23.08 2.26
N ILE A 105 -3.03 21.77 2.02
CA ILE A 105 -1.76 21.06 1.79
C ILE A 105 -1.05 21.51 0.50
N TRP A 106 -1.80 21.97 -0.51
CA TRP A 106 -1.28 22.50 -1.77
C TRP A 106 -0.82 23.95 -1.62
N ALA A 107 -1.60 24.77 -0.91
CA ALA A 107 -1.30 26.19 -0.74
C ALA A 107 -0.25 26.47 0.33
N GLN A 108 -0.05 25.54 1.27
CA GLN A 108 0.88 25.67 2.39
C GLN A 108 0.64 26.96 3.20
N ASP A 109 -0.63 27.23 3.53
CA ASP A 109 -1.17 28.50 4.04
C ASP A 109 -1.10 28.66 5.57
N CYS A 110 -0.09 28.04 6.19
CA CYS A 110 0.19 28.19 7.62
C CYS A 110 0.89 29.52 7.97
N PRO A 111 0.76 29.99 9.23
CA PRO A 111 1.52 31.14 9.75
C PRO A 111 3.04 31.03 9.55
N ASP A 112 3.73 32.17 9.63
CA ASP A 112 5.19 32.23 9.53
C ASP A 112 5.85 31.33 10.59
N GLY A 113 6.76 30.46 10.15
CA GLY A 113 7.43 29.48 11.01
C GLY A 113 6.69 28.13 11.11
N GLU A 114 5.56 27.96 10.43
CA GLU A 114 4.82 26.71 10.35
C GLU A 114 4.64 26.24 8.90
N LYS A 115 4.44 24.93 8.73
CA LYS A 115 4.18 24.26 7.45
C LYS A 115 2.93 23.38 7.56
N CYS A 116 2.22 23.22 6.45
CA CYS A 116 1.01 22.38 6.43
C CYS A 116 1.43 20.92 6.30
N MET A 117 1.03 20.10 7.26
CA MET A 117 1.44 18.71 7.37
C MET A 117 0.22 17.78 7.45
N PRO A 118 0.24 16.65 6.73
CA PRO A 118 -0.73 15.59 6.95
C PRO A 118 -0.49 14.98 8.33
N TRP A 119 -1.56 14.61 9.01
CA TRP A 119 -1.49 13.95 10.31
C TRP A 119 -2.71 13.09 10.58
N ASP A 120 -2.61 12.29 11.63
CA ASP A 120 -3.69 11.52 12.21
C ASP A 120 -4.35 12.29 13.37
N ASP A 121 -5.53 12.85 13.11
CA ASP A 121 -6.28 13.66 14.07
C ASP A 121 -6.87 12.84 15.24
N GLN A 122 -7.05 11.53 15.07
CA GLN A 122 -7.81 10.69 16.00
C GLN A 122 -7.02 9.51 16.57
N GLY A 123 -5.73 9.38 16.25
CA GLY A 123 -4.88 8.29 16.72
C GLY A 123 -5.22 6.93 16.08
N GLY A 124 -5.81 6.93 14.88
CA GLY A 124 -6.15 5.73 14.11
C GLY A 124 -4.96 5.05 13.42
N GLY A 125 -3.79 5.70 13.38
CA GLY A 125 -2.59 5.20 12.72
C GLY A 125 -2.51 5.51 11.22
N TYR A 126 -3.33 6.45 10.72
CA TYR A 126 -3.33 6.84 9.30
C TYR A 126 -3.58 8.33 9.12
N TRP A 127 -2.95 8.93 8.11
CA TRP A 127 -3.13 10.34 7.78
C TRP A 127 -4.55 10.59 7.26
N ASN A 128 -5.32 11.41 7.97
CA ASN A 128 -6.72 11.70 7.66
C ASN A 128 -7.07 13.19 7.77
N ALA A 129 -6.11 14.02 8.16
CA ALA A 129 -6.29 15.43 8.49
C ALA A 129 -5.04 16.24 8.10
N THR A 130 -5.16 17.56 8.08
CA THR A 130 -4.03 18.48 7.85
C THR A 130 -3.94 19.50 8.98
N LYS A 131 -2.73 19.80 9.45
CA LYS A 131 -2.47 20.80 10.49
C LYS A 131 -1.25 21.66 10.19
N CYS A 132 -1.18 22.81 10.84
CA CYS A 132 0.04 23.61 10.85
C CYS A 132 1.01 23.07 11.91
N SER A 133 2.18 22.62 11.46
CA SER A 133 3.26 22.14 12.33
C SER A 133 4.45 23.09 12.27
N PRO A 134 5.19 23.29 13.38
CA PRO A 134 6.39 24.11 13.37
C PRO A 134 7.43 23.60 12.36
N VAL A 135 8.08 24.50 11.66
CA VAL A 135 9.28 24.20 10.86
C VAL A 135 10.48 24.13 11.80
N ALA A 136 11.33 23.10 11.66
CA ALA A 136 12.53 22.97 12.47
C ALA A 136 13.51 24.15 12.26
N ASP A 137 14.34 24.44 13.26
CA ASP A 137 15.35 25.51 13.19
C ASP A 137 16.38 25.29 12.06
N SER A 138 16.60 24.04 11.65
CA SER A 138 17.50 23.65 10.57
C SER A 138 16.83 22.55 9.75
N PRO A 139 15.88 22.93 8.87
CA PRO A 139 15.03 21.95 8.21
C PRO A 139 15.79 21.16 7.14
N GLY A 140 15.58 19.85 7.12
CA GLY A 140 16.10 18.94 6.10
C GLY A 140 15.52 19.25 4.72
N GLN A 141 16.31 19.07 3.68
CA GLN A 141 15.92 19.29 2.29
C GLN A 141 15.53 17.96 1.62
N SER A 142 14.96 18.03 0.41
CA SER A 142 14.57 16.82 -0.34
C SER A 142 15.74 15.83 -0.45
N GLY A 143 15.50 14.59 -0.02
CA GLY A 143 16.48 13.50 0.02
C GLY A 143 17.35 13.43 1.28
N ASP A 144 17.28 14.41 2.18
CA ASP A 144 17.98 14.34 3.47
C ASP A 144 17.30 13.32 4.41
N GLU A 145 18.10 12.73 5.30
CA GLU A 145 17.58 11.95 6.44
C GLU A 145 16.76 12.86 7.36
N CYS A 146 15.63 12.36 7.86
CA CYS A 146 14.72 13.11 8.71
C CYS A 146 14.25 12.31 9.92
N THR A 147 13.71 13.00 10.91
CA THR A 147 13.10 12.40 12.09
C THR A 147 11.69 12.90 12.31
N VAL A 148 10.82 12.02 12.82
CA VAL A 148 9.46 12.38 13.25
C VAL A 148 9.36 12.41 14.77
N GLU A 149 8.52 13.30 15.31
CA GLU A 149 8.21 13.32 16.73
C GLU A 149 6.96 12.49 17.03
N GLY A 150 7.07 11.56 17.98
CA GLY A 150 5.94 10.75 18.47
C GLY A 150 5.62 9.53 17.59
N SER A 151 5.19 9.76 16.34
CA SER A 151 4.83 8.70 15.39
C SER A 151 4.96 9.18 13.94
N ALA A 152 5.12 8.28 12.97
CA ALA A 152 5.15 8.61 11.54
C ALA A 152 3.95 9.44 11.05
N VAL A 153 2.78 9.26 11.68
CA VAL A 153 1.53 9.98 11.35
C VAL A 153 1.28 11.22 12.21
N SER A 154 2.26 11.68 13.01
CA SER A 154 2.05 12.80 13.94
C SER A 154 1.93 14.15 13.24
N GLY A 155 2.42 14.25 12.00
CA GLY A 155 2.56 15.49 11.25
C GLY A 155 3.66 16.42 11.78
N VAL A 156 4.55 15.94 12.65
CA VAL A 156 5.69 16.72 13.18
C VAL A 156 6.97 16.02 12.76
N ASP A 157 7.75 16.69 11.91
CA ASP A 157 9.05 16.22 11.43
C ASP A 157 10.04 17.40 11.27
N ASP A 158 11.30 17.07 11.01
CA ASP A 158 12.37 18.05 10.80
C ASP A 158 12.65 18.41 9.33
N CYS A 159 11.75 18.06 8.40
CA CYS A 159 11.87 18.46 6.99
C CYS A 159 11.42 19.91 6.75
N ASP A 160 11.85 20.52 5.64
CA ASP A 160 11.43 21.86 5.24
C ASP A 160 9.95 21.94 4.80
N LYS A 161 9.48 23.16 4.55
CA LYS A 161 8.13 23.44 4.04
C LYS A 161 7.92 22.77 2.67
N GLY A 162 6.78 22.11 2.52
CA GLY A 162 6.49 21.33 1.32
C GLY A 162 7.22 19.99 1.25
N LEU A 163 7.80 19.51 2.36
CA LEU A 163 8.41 18.20 2.49
C LEU A 163 7.75 17.42 3.64
N LEU A 164 7.63 16.10 3.46
CA LEU A 164 7.21 15.14 4.49
C LEU A 164 8.32 14.15 4.79
N CYS A 165 8.55 13.85 6.06
CA CYS A 165 9.38 12.73 6.44
C CYS A 165 8.66 11.41 6.15
N TRP A 166 9.13 10.69 5.15
CA TRP A 166 8.56 9.44 4.65
C TRP A 166 9.53 8.28 4.86
N PHE A 167 9.11 7.04 4.56
CA PHE A 167 9.96 5.85 4.78
C PHE A 167 10.46 5.71 6.23
N VAL A 168 9.62 6.13 7.19
CA VAL A 168 9.95 6.19 8.61
C VAL A 168 10.05 4.78 9.20
N ASN A 169 11.20 4.48 9.79
CA ASN A 169 11.48 3.20 10.45
C ASN A 169 11.07 3.19 11.95
N GLU A 170 11.33 2.08 12.64
CA GLU A 170 11.00 1.92 14.08
C GLU A 170 11.73 2.90 15.00
N GLU A 171 12.83 3.50 14.55
CA GLU A 171 13.60 4.52 15.28
C GLU A 171 13.10 5.95 15.00
N ASN A 172 11.97 6.09 14.29
CA ASN A 172 11.41 7.37 13.82
C ASN A 172 12.32 8.12 12.85
N VAL A 173 13.16 7.41 12.09
CA VAL A 173 14.06 7.98 11.08
C VAL A 173 13.55 7.63 9.68
N GLY A 174 13.51 8.61 8.79
CA GLY A 174 13.05 8.46 7.40
C GLY A 174 13.86 9.31 6.42
N THR A 175 13.24 9.69 5.30
CA THR A 175 13.80 10.61 4.31
C THR A 175 12.80 11.72 3.98
N CYS A 176 13.28 12.95 3.83
CA CYS A 176 12.44 14.07 3.39
C CYS A 176 12.07 13.90 1.91
N LEU A 177 10.78 13.74 1.63
CA LEU A 177 10.23 13.66 0.29
C LEU A 177 9.49 14.95 -0.06
N ASP A 178 9.57 15.34 -1.34
CA ASP A 178 8.80 16.47 -1.86
C ASP A 178 7.30 16.17 -1.82
N MET A 179 6.53 17.10 -1.28
CA MET A 179 5.09 17.15 -1.52
C MET A 179 4.82 17.72 -2.91
N CYS A 180 3.72 17.29 -3.52
CA CYS A 180 3.32 17.78 -4.82
C CYS A 180 3.06 19.28 -4.81
N THR A 181 3.35 19.91 -5.94
CA THR A 181 3.02 21.33 -6.16
C THR A 181 1.93 21.47 -7.22
N GLY A 182 1.33 22.66 -7.32
CA GLY A 182 0.26 22.93 -8.28
C GLY A 182 -1.13 22.72 -7.67
N SER A 183 -1.94 21.87 -8.30
CA SER A 183 -3.27 21.48 -7.80
C SER A 183 -3.54 20.00 -8.07
N GLN A 184 -4.63 19.47 -7.53
CA GLN A 184 -5.03 18.08 -7.76
C GLN A 184 -5.16 17.72 -9.25
N GLU A 185 -5.68 18.63 -10.09
CA GLU A 185 -5.87 18.41 -11.53
C GLU A 185 -4.60 18.68 -12.36
N ASN A 186 -3.61 19.34 -11.77
CA ASN A 186 -2.38 19.73 -12.44
C ASN A 186 -1.20 19.59 -11.47
N ALA A 187 -1.07 18.38 -10.91
CA ALA A 187 -0.07 18.06 -9.92
C ALA A 187 1.32 18.01 -10.57
N GLN A 188 2.32 18.54 -9.86
CA GLN A 188 3.67 18.70 -10.37
C GLN A 188 4.69 18.14 -9.37
N CYS A 189 5.62 17.35 -9.90
CA CYS A 189 6.76 16.78 -9.19
C CYS A 189 8.05 16.98 -10.00
N PRO A 190 9.23 16.85 -9.36
CA PRO A 190 10.51 16.75 -10.05
C PRO A 190 10.53 15.67 -11.14
N ILE A 191 11.50 15.78 -12.07
CA ILE A 191 11.66 14.82 -13.16
C ILE A 191 11.92 13.42 -12.61
N GLY A 192 11.22 12.41 -13.15
CA GLY A 192 11.32 11.01 -12.72
C GLY A 192 10.44 10.68 -11.51
N GLN A 193 9.61 11.62 -11.07
CA GLN A 193 8.60 11.40 -10.05
C GLN A 193 7.21 11.75 -10.57
N VAL A 194 6.20 11.18 -9.94
CA VAL A 194 4.79 11.49 -10.15
C VAL A 194 4.14 11.75 -8.80
N CYS A 195 3.06 12.53 -8.83
CA CYS A 195 2.33 12.85 -7.61
C CYS A 195 1.42 11.68 -7.25
N ASP A 196 1.71 11.01 -6.15
CA ASP A 196 0.76 10.14 -5.48
C ASP A 196 -0.19 10.99 -4.64
N ILE A 197 -1.47 10.91 -4.95
CA ILE A 197 -2.54 11.58 -4.21
C ILE A 197 -3.36 10.49 -3.53
N SER A 198 -3.24 10.41 -2.21
CA SER A 198 -3.87 9.36 -1.40
C SER A 198 -4.60 9.94 -0.19
N ASN A 199 -5.40 9.11 0.47
CA ASN A 199 -6.23 9.48 1.63
C ASN A 199 -7.08 10.74 1.39
N ASP A 200 -7.87 10.74 0.33
CA ASP A 200 -8.76 11.86 -0.06
C ASP A 200 -8.02 13.21 -0.20
N GLY A 201 -6.78 13.15 -0.70
CA GLY A 201 -5.93 14.30 -0.96
C GLY A 201 -5.27 14.89 0.28
N VAL A 202 -5.26 14.16 1.40
CA VAL A 202 -4.46 14.53 2.59
C VAL A 202 -2.98 14.28 2.32
N LEU A 203 -2.65 13.19 1.63
CA LEU A 203 -1.28 12.89 1.20
C LEU A 203 -1.11 13.27 -0.26
N ILE A 204 -0.04 14.02 -0.53
CA ILE A 204 0.35 14.48 -1.86
C ILE A 204 1.87 14.34 -2.02
N LEU A 205 2.36 13.14 -2.32
CA LEU A 205 3.80 12.83 -2.32
C LEU A 205 4.37 12.66 -3.71
N CYS A 206 5.55 13.23 -3.95
CA CYS A 206 6.32 12.97 -5.17
C CYS A 206 7.13 11.68 -5.03
N LEU A 207 6.61 10.60 -5.61
CA LEU A 207 7.21 9.27 -5.56
C LEU A 207 7.88 8.91 -6.89
N HIS A 208 8.92 8.08 -6.82
CA HIS A 208 9.70 7.71 -8.00
C HIS A 208 8.88 6.79 -8.90
N THR A 209 8.91 7.05 -10.21
CA THR A 209 8.26 6.14 -11.17
C THR A 209 9.04 4.85 -11.32
N CYS A 210 8.35 3.75 -11.58
CA CYS A 210 8.97 2.44 -11.73
C CYS A 210 8.37 1.63 -12.89
N ASN A 211 8.99 0.50 -13.23
CA ASN A 211 8.42 -0.50 -14.13
C ASN A 211 8.13 -1.79 -13.36
N PRO A 212 6.86 -2.25 -13.32
CA PRO A 212 6.46 -3.35 -12.44
C PRO A 212 6.95 -4.72 -12.90
N ILE A 213 7.43 -4.87 -14.14
CA ILE A 213 7.97 -6.14 -14.65
C ILE A 213 9.44 -6.30 -14.27
N VAL A 214 10.22 -5.22 -14.34
CA VAL A 214 11.66 -5.25 -14.04
C VAL A 214 12.00 -4.76 -12.63
N VAL A 215 10.97 -4.50 -11.81
CA VAL A 215 10.98 -4.07 -10.40
C VAL A 215 12.27 -3.35 -10.01
N ASP A 216 12.28 -2.03 -10.20
CA ASP A 216 13.43 -1.16 -10.02
C ASP A 216 13.36 -0.28 -8.75
N CYS A 217 12.55 -0.68 -7.77
CA CYS A 217 12.40 0.06 -6.52
C CYS A 217 13.53 -0.20 -5.50
N PRO A 218 13.84 0.77 -4.63
CA PRO A 218 14.73 0.59 -3.49
C PRO A 218 14.30 -0.56 -2.56
N GLU A 219 15.23 -1.01 -1.70
CA GLU A 219 14.94 -2.03 -0.69
C GLU A 219 13.79 -1.60 0.23
N GLY A 220 12.86 -2.51 0.51
CA GLY A 220 11.66 -2.23 1.32
C GLY A 220 10.55 -1.51 0.57
N GLN A 221 10.66 -1.37 -0.76
CA GLN A 221 9.63 -0.77 -1.62
C GLN A 221 9.22 -1.72 -2.74
N ILE A 222 8.00 -1.55 -3.22
CA ILE A 222 7.43 -2.29 -4.35
C ILE A 222 6.88 -1.33 -5.40
N CYS A 223 6.81 -1.81 -6.63
CA CYS A 223 6.29 -1.05 -7.76
C CYS A 223 4.82 -1.38 -7.99
N PHE A 224 3.92 -0.43 -7.73
CA PHE A 224 2.48 -0.61 -7.88
C PHE A 224 1.83 0.56 -8.61
N PRO A 225 0.63 0.37 -9.20
CA PRO A 225 0.02 1.42 -10.02
C PRO A 225 -0.39 2.62 -9.17
N THR A 226 -0.23 3.82 -9.72
CA THR A 226 -0.65 5.04 -9.05
C THR A 226 -2.16 5.06 -8.82
N SER A 227 -2.61 5.82 -7.81
CA SER A 227 -4.04 6.09 -7.60
C SER A 227 -4.65 6.97 -8.71
N THR A 228 -3.82 7.56 -9.56
CA THR A 228 -4.20 8.41 -10.69
C THR A 228 -4.44 7.60 -11.96
N ASP A 229 -5.44 7.99 -12.75
CA ASP A 229 -5.81 7.34 -14.03
C ASP A 229 -4.79 7.55 -15.18
N ASP A 230 -3.55 7.96 -14.88
CA ASP A 230 -2.51 8.19 -15.88
C ASP A 230 -1.68 6.94 -16.21
N GLY A 231 -2.02 5.80 -15.61
CA GLY A 231 -1.44 4.50 -15.92
C GLY A 231 0.03 4.37 -15.49
N LYS A 232 0.50 5.18 -14.56
CA LYS A 232 1.89 5.09 -14.11
C LYS A 232 2.01 4.18 -12.90
N PHE A 233 3.25 3.90 -12.54
CA PHE A 233 3.60 3.09 -11.38
C PHE A 233 4.58 3.87 -10.52
N ILE A 234 4.52 3.65 -9.22
CA ILE A 234 5.35 4.30 -8.21
C ILE A 234 6.02 3.29 -7.31
N CYS A 235 7.21 3.64 -6.83
CA CYS A 235 7.85 2.98 -5.71
C CYS A 235 7.35 3.56 -4.40
N ASP A 236 6.77 2.71 -3.57
CA ASP A 236 6.41 3.05 -2.19
C ASP A 236 6.49 1.81 -1.29
N PHE A 237 6.15 1.98 -0.01
CA PHE A 237 6.26 0.97 1.03
C PHE A 237 5.71 -0.40 0.64
N ASP A 238 6.55 -1.41 0.82
CA ASP A 238 6.17 -2.81 0.80
C ASP A 238 5.48 -3.21 2.10
N ALA A 239 4.22 -3.64 1.98
CA ALA A 239 3.42 -4.16 3.08
C ALA A 239 2.98 -5.62 2.85
N SER A 240 3.61 -6.34 1.90
CA SER A 240 3.31 -7.75 1.61
C SER A 240 3.58 -8.67 2.80
N GLY A 241 4.75 -8.49 3.44
CA GLY A 241 5.17 -9.32 4.56
C GLY A 241 5.53 -10.75 4.12
N ASP A 242 5.15 -11.75 4.91
CA ASP A 242 5.38 -13.18 4.58
C ASP A 242 4.26 -13.77 3.68
N GLN A 243 3.21 -13.00 3.43
CA GLN A 243 2.09 -13.32 2.52
C GLN A 243 2.18 -12.40 1.29
N GLY A 244 1.30 -12.57 0.32
CA GLY A 244 1.27 -11.72 -0.89
C GLY A 244 1.83 -12.39 -2.14
N VAL A 245 2.09 -13.69 -2.06
CA VAL A 245 2.43 -14.51 -3.24
C VAL A 245 1.20 -14.70 -4.14
N TYR A 246 1.40 -15.24 -5.34
CA TYR A 246 0.31 -15.53 -6.28
C TYR A 246 -0.85 -16.29 -5.62
N GLY A 247 -2.06 -15.76 -5.77
CA GLY A 247 -3.29 -16.35 -5.24
C GLY A 247 -3.59 -16.01 -3.78
N ASP A 248 -2.68 -15.35 -3.05
CA ASP A 248 -2.97 -14.89 -1.70
C ASP A 248 -4.02 -13.76 -1.71
N PRO A 249 -4.93 -13.73 -0.72
CA PRO A 249 -5.94 -12.70 -0.62
C PRO A 249 -5.31 -11.33 -0.35
N CYS A 250 -5.88 -10.29 -0.96
CA CYS A 250 -5.42 -8.92 -0.82
C CYS A 250 -6.60 -7.95 -0.81
N GLU A 251 -6.42 -6.84 -0.09
CA GLU A 251 -7.40 -5.74 -0.02
C GLU A 251 -6.75 -4.37 -0.27
N PHE A 252 -5.42 -4.33 -0.39
CA PHE A 252 -4.65 -3.11 -0.58
C PHE A 252 -3.68 -3.27 -1.74
N ILE A 253 -3.28 -2.14 -2.33
CA ILE A 253 -2.44 -2.14 -3.53
C ILE A 253 -0.99 -2.58 -3.26
N ASN A 254 -0.54 -2.45 -2.01
CA ASN A 254 0.84 -2.64 -1.60
C ASN A 254 1.08 -3.90 -0.73
N VAL A 255 0.13 -4.84 -0.70
CA VAL A 255 0.24 -6.09 0.10
C VAL A 255 0.57 -7.31 -0.76
N CYS A 256 0.80 -7.13 -2.06
CA CYS A 256 1.28 -8.19 -2.93
C CYS A 256 2.79 -8.07 -3.11
N ASP A 257 3.45 -9.21 -3.25
CA ASP A 257 4.90 -9.30 -3.44
C ASP A 257 5.38 -8.46 -4.63
N PRO A 258 6.66 -8.04 -4.64
CA PRO A 258 7.23 -7.30 -5.77
C PRO A 258 6.95 -7.97 -7.13
N GLY A 259 6.35 -7.21 -8.05
CA GLY A 259 5.96 -7.69 -9.39
C GLY A 259 4.55 -8.29 -9.47
N LEU A 260 3.80 -8.31 -8.35
CA LEU A 260 2.39 -8.66 -8.29
C LEU A 260 1.55 -7.43 -7.94
N PHE A 261 0.25 -7.50 -8.22
CA PHE A 261 -0.75 -6.53 -7.80
C PHE A 261 -2.00 -7.23 -7.31
N CYS A 262 -2.83 -6.50 -6.57
CA CYS A 262 -4.11 -6.99 -6.10
C CYS A 262 -5.16 -6.92 -7.20
N ALA A 263 -5.48 -8.06 -7.82
CA ALA A 263 -6.52 -8.17 -8.84
C ALA A 263 -7.88 -8.52 -8.23
N ASP A 264 -8.95 -8.15 -8.93
CA ASP A 264 -10.32 -8.56 -8.58
C ASP A 264 -10.43 -10.08 -8.43
N ALA A 265 -11.14 -10.54 -7.40
CA ALA A 265 -11.23 -11.96 -7.08
C ALA A 265 -11.78 -12.81 -8.24
N ALA A 266 -12.69 -12.29 -9.07
CA ALA A 266 -13.22 -13.03 -10.22
C ALA A 266 -12.19 -13.23 -11.33
N SER A 267 -11.10 -12.45 -11.31
CA SER A 267 -10.06 -12.44 -12.34
C SER A 267 -8.88 -13.39 -12.01
N VAL A 268 -8.86 -14.00 -10.82
CA VAL A 268 -7.78 -14.89 -10.37
C VAL A 268 -8.32 -16.28 -10.06
N PRO A 269 -7.79 -17.36 -10.68
CA PRO A 269 -8.23 -18.73 -10.39
C PRO A 269 -8.16 -19.06 -8.91
N GLY A 270 -9.23 -19.64 -8.37
CA GLY A 270 -9.29 -20.10 -6.98
C GLY A 270 -9.37 -18.99 -5.94
N CYS A 271 -9.45 -17.71 -6.34
CA CYS A 271 -9.66 -16.61 -5.41
C CYS A 271 -11.10 -16.62 -4.90
N VAL A 272 -11.31 -17.09 -3.68
CA VAL A 272 -12.62 -17.23 -3.04
C VAL A 272 -12.62 -16.51 -1.70
N ASP A 273 -13.79 -16.00 -1.30
CA ASP A 273 -14.02 -15.33 -0.01
C ASP A 273 -13.06 -14.15 0.28
N SER A 274 -12.55 -13.49 -0.76
CA SER A 274 -11.69 -12.29 -0.70
C SER A 274 -12.18 -11.21 -1.66
N LEU A 275 -11.78 -9.96 -1.43
CA LEU A 275 -12.03 -8.85 -2.38
C LEU A 275 -11.13 -8.96 -3.61
N GLY A 276 -9.89 -9.38 -3.42
CA GLY A 276 -8.93 -9.61 -4.48
C GLY A 276 -7.91 -10.68 -4.13
N CYS A 277 -7.13 -11.10 -5.12
CA CYS A 277 -5.95 -11.93 -4.91
C CYS A 277 -4.75 -11.41 -5.70
N CYS A 278 -3.56 -11.65 -5.16
CA CYS A 278 -2.32 -11.23 -5.76
C CYS A 278 -2.05 -11.99 -7.07
N THR A 279 -1.75 -11.26 -8.14
CA THR A 279 -1.42 -11.83 -9.45
C THR A 279 -0.31 -11.04 -10.15
N PRO A 280 0.56 -11.68 -10.95
CA PRO A 280 1.73 -10.99 -11.50
C PRO A 280 1.38 -10.02 -12.63
N PHE A 281 2.19 -8.97 -12.72
CA PHE A 281 2.38 -8.25 -13.98
C PHE A 281 3.12 -9.15 -15.00
N CYS A 282 2.88 -8.93 -16.28
CA CYS A 282 3.50 -9.70 -17.36
C CYS A 282 3.93 -8.81 -18.52
N ASP A 283 4.96 -9.26 -19.23
CA ASP A 283 5.39 -8.65 -20.48
C ASP A 283 4.53 -9.14 -21.63
N THR A 284 3.75 -8.25 -22.23
CA THR A 284 2.85 -8.59 -23.35
C THR A 284 3.60 -8.99 -24.62
N GLU A 285 4.88 -8.63 -24.77
CA GLU A 285 5.73 -9.09 -25.88
C GLU A 285 6.32 -10.48 -25.61
N ASN A 286 6.40 -10.90 -24.35
CA ASN A 286 6.89 -12.21 -23.92
C ASN A 286 6.03 -12.76 -22.77
N PRO A 287 4.77 -13.15 -23.06
CA PRO A 287 3.77 -13.41 -22.03
C PRO A 287 4.08 -14.70 -21.26
N VAL A 288 4.26 -14.54 -19.95
CA VAL A 288 4.41 -15.63 -18.98
C VAL A 288 3.44 -15.37 -17.84
N CYS A 289 2.44 -16.24 -17.69
CA CYS A 289 1.47 -16.17 -16.61
C CYS A 289 1.33 -17.52 -15.91
N PRO A 290 1.00 -17.55 -14.61
CA PRO A 290 0.57 -18.76 -13.92
C PRO A 290 -0.79 -19.23 -14.45
N ASP A 291 -1.14 -20.49 -14.21
CA ASP A 291 -2.48 -21.05 -14.42
C ASP A 291 -3.12 -20.77 -15.80
N GLN A 292 -2.30 -20.77 -16.85
CA GLN A 292 -2.79 -20.58 -18.23
C GLN A 292 -3.76 -21.68 -18.68
N ASP A 293 -3.64 -22.89 -18.12
CA ASP A 293 -4.58 -23.98 -18.33
C ASP A 293 -5.95 -23.74 -17.67
N GLN A 294 -6.03 -22.77 -16.74
CA GLN A 294 -7.26 -22.29 -16.12
C GLN A 294 -7.80 -21.00 -16.77
N GLY A 295 -7.24 -20.58 -17.90
CA GLY A 295 -7.72 -19.44 -18.69
C GLY A 295 -7.09 -18.09 -18.33
N VAL A 296 -6.03 -18.09 -17.52
CA VAL A 296 -5.25 -16.87 -17.26
C VAL A 296 -4.46 -16.49 -18.51
N GLU A 297 -4.61 -15.23 -18.93
CA GLU A 297 -3.91 -14.65 -20.05
C GLU A 297 -3.16 -13.39 -19.62
N CYS A 298 -2.12 -13.02 -20.37
CA CYS A 298 -1.45 -11.75 -20.20
C CYS A 298 -2.26 -10.66 -20.91
N VAL A 299 -3.12 -9.97 -20.17
CA VAL A 299 -4.00 -8.92 -20.70
C VAL A 299 -3.28 -7.57 -20.59
N LYS A 300 -3.34 -6.74 -21.64
CA LYS A 300 -2.75 -5.40 -21.61
C LYS A 300 -3.33 -4.58 -20.45
N TRP A 301 -2.46 -3.92 -19.70
CA TRP A 301 -2.85 -3.05 -18.60
C TRP A 301 -3.43 -1.72 -19.08
N HIS A 302 -2.83 -1.16 -20.13
CA HIS A 302 -3.24 0.11 -20.73
C HIS A 302 -4.20 -0.09 -21.90
N GLU A 303 -5.14 0.85 -22.03
CA GLU A 303 -5.95 0.97 -23.22
C GLU A 303 -5.09 1.36 -24.43
N PRO A 304 -5.35 0.80 -25.63
CA PRO A 304 -4.56 1.11 -26.82
C PRO A 304 -4.49 2.62 -27.13
N GLY A 305 -3.27 3.15 -27.18
CA GLY A 305 -2.99 4.57 -27.44
C GLY A 305 -2.92 5.45 -26.18
N THR A 306 -3.05 4.86 -24.98
CA THR A 306 -2.91 5.55 -23.69
C THR A 306 -1.65 5.15 -22.92
N GLU A 307 -0.84 4.25 -23.50
CA GLU A 307 0.36 3.73 -22.87
C GLU A 307 1.36 4.85 -22.56
N PRO A 308 1.82 4.98 -21.30
CA PRO A 308 2.94 5.87 -20.99
C PRO A 308 4.22 5.39 -21.71
N PRO A 309 5.09 6.31 -22.16
CA PRO A 309 6.35 5.93 -22.80
C PRO A 309 7.21 5.02 -21.91
N GLY A 310 7.60 3.86 -22.42
CA GLY A 310 8.38 2.86 -21.69
C GLY A 310 7.56 1.86 -20.87
N LEU A 311 6.22 1.96 -20.90
CA LEU A 311 5.28 1.05 -20.24
C LEU A 311 4.31 0.40 -21.24
N GLU A 312 4.64 0.42 -22.54
CA GLU A 312 3.75 -0.05 -23.60
C GLU A 312 3.50 -1.56 -23.58
N ASN A 313 4.43 -2.30 -22.99
CA ASN A 313 4.39 -3.76 -22.92
C ASN A 313 3.83 -4.29 -21.59
N ILE A 314 3.39 -3.41 -20.67
CA ILE A 314 2.83 -3.84 -19.38
C ILE A 314 1.48 -4.53 -19.60
N GLY A 315 1.39 -5.75 -19.08
CA GLY A 315 0.17 -6.51 -18.93
C GLY A 315 0.01 -7.06 -17.53
N VAL A 316 -1.11 -7.71 -17.30
CA VAL A 316 -1.49 -8.37 -16.05
C VAL A 316 -1.98 -9.77 -16.32
N CYS A 317 -1.59 -10.71 -15.46
CA CYS A 317 -2.02 -12.10 -15.56
C CYS A 317 -3.39 -12.27 -14.90
N ILE A 318 -4.44 -12.30 -15.70
CA ILE A 318 -5.82 -12.46 -15.21
C ILE A 318 -6.64 -13.34 -16.14
N ILE A 319 -7.78 -13.84 -15.66
CA ILE A 319 -8.83 -14.39 -16.50
C ILE A 319 -9.53 -13.20 -17.18
N PRO A 320 -9.51 -13.09 -18.53
CA PRO A 320 -10.21 -12.01 -19.22
C PRO A 320 -11.73 -12.08 -19.00
N ALA A 321 -12.37 -10.91 -18.87
CA ALA A 321 -13.82 -10.77 -18.68
C ALA A 321 -14.65 -11.11 -19.93
#